data_AF-A0A7T8GY65-F1
#
_entry.id   AF-A0A7T8GY65-F1
#
_cell.length_a   1.000
_cell.length_b   1.000
_cell.length_c   1.000
_cell.angle_alpha   90.00
_cell.angle_beta   90.00
_cell.angle_gamma   90.00
#
_symmetry.space_group_name_H-M   'P 1'
#
loop_
_entity.id
_entity.type
_entity.pdbx_description
1 polymer ?
#
loop_
_entity_poly.entity_id
_entity_poly.type
_entity_poly.pdbx_seq_one_letter_code
_entity_poly.pdbx_strand_id
1 'polypeptide(L)' 'MDSELYKNLTYIKYFEGDVSDLDLTFSYDQDVLGRIQTHELIQGGRGILVNSENKISYIHHVAQFVLHTQIKEQ' A
#
# COMPACT_ATOMS: atom_id res chain seq x y z
N MET A 1 11.19 -7.29 -7.28
CA MET A 1 11.28 -6.65 -5.94
C MET A 1 11.11 -5.16 -6.16
N ASP A 2 9.87 -4.71 -6.20
CA ASP A 2 9.50 -3.34 -6.50
C ASP A 2 10.16 -2.39 -5.51
N SER A 3 11.22 -1.71 -5.98
CA SER A 3 11.98 -0.77 -5.15
C SER A 3 11.10 0.40 -4.70
N GLU A 4 10.06 0.71 -5.45
CA GLU A 4 9.07 1.73 -5.13
C GLU A 4 8.21 1.34 -3.92
N LEU A 5 7.74 0.09 -3.88
CA LEU A 5 7.00 -0.44 -2.75
C LEU A 5 7.81 -0.39 -1.46
N TYR A 6 9.04 -0.89 -1.50
CA TYR A 6 9.91 -0.91 -0.33
C TYR A 6 10.17 0.51 0.18
N LYS A 7 10.35 1.48 -0.73
CA LYS A 7 10.47 2.90 -0.37
C LYS A 7 9.20 3.43 0.29
N ASN A 8 8.02 3.16 -0.26
CA ASN A 8 6.75 3.60 0.32
C ASN A 8 6.51 2.98 1.71
N LEU A 9 6.74 1.68 1.89
CA LEU A 9 6.58 1.01 3.18
C LEU A 9 7.58 1.52 4.22
N THR A 10 8.83 1.72 3.81
CA THR A 10 9.87 2.30 4.66
C THR A 10 9.48 3.72 5.06
N TYR A 11 9.03 4.54 4.11
CA TYR A 11 8.59 5.90 4.36
C TYR A 11 7.47 5.94 5.41
N ILE A 12 6.39 5.18 5.22
CA ILE A 12 5.25 5.11 6.16
C ILE A 12 5.69 4.61 7.53
N LYS A 13 6.62 3.64 7.58
CA LYS A 13 7.13 3.09 8.83
C LYS A 13 7.95 4.12 9.63
N TYR A 14 8.80 4.89 8.96
CA TYR A 14 9.63 5.91 9.60
C TYR A 14 8.96 7.29 9.68
N PHE A 15 7.76 7.43 9.13
CA PHE A 15 6.98 8.65 9.27
C PHE A 15 6.50 8.78 10.72
N GLU A 16 7.08 9.75 11.43
CA GLU A 16 6.72 10.10 12.80
C GLU A 16 5.54 11.08 12.87
N GLY A 17 5.18 11.72 11.74
CA GLY A 17 4.02 12.60 11.63
C GLY A 17 2.69 11.84 11.52
N ASP A 18 1.61 12.60 11.32
CA ASP A 18 0.30 12.03 11.04
C ASP A 18 0.25 11.53 9.59
N VAL A 19 0.33 10.20 9.39
CA VAL A 19 0.31 9.61 8.05
C VAL A 19 -1.00 9.88 7.29
N SER A 20 -2.06 10.37 7.96
CA SER A 20 -3.29 10.79 7.29
C SER A 20 -3.08 12.04 6.43
N ASP A 21 -2.04 12.83 6.69
CA ASP A 21 -1.65 13.98 5.84
C ASP A 21 -1.17 13.53 4.45
N LEU A 22 -0.73 12.27 4.33
CA LEU A 22 -0.34 11.67 3.05
C LEU A 22 -1.54 11.28 2.19
N ASP A 23 -2.77 11.42 2.70
CA ASP A 23 -4.04 11.03 2.06
C ASP A 23 -3.99 9.58 1.51
N LEU A 24 -3.26 8.72 2.22
CA LEU A 24 -3.14 7.33 1.87
C LEU A 24 -4.42 6.60 2.27
N THR A 25 -4.89 5.71 1.40
CA THR A 25 -6.02 4.83 1.67
C THR A 25 -5.57 3.38 1.63
N PHE A 26 -6.40 2.44 2.09
CA PHE A 26 -6.12 1.01 1.96
C PHE A 26 -6.31 0.50 0.51
N SER A 27 -5.70 1.19 -0.43
CA SER A 27 -5.57 0.77 -1.83
C SER A 27 -4.14 0.94 -2.32
N TYR A 28 -3.78 0.14 -3.31
CA TYR A 28 -2.48 0.13 -3.96
C TYR A 28 -2.65 0.41 -5.45
N ASP A 29 -2.01 1.47 -5.92
CA ASP A 29 -1.97 1.81 -7.33
C ASP A 29 -0.79 1.12 -7.99
N GLN A 30 -1.08 0.26 -8.96
CA GLN A 30 -0.05 -0.43 -9.74
C GLN A 30 -0.10 0.06 -11.18
N ASP A 31 1.03 0.51 -11.73
CA ASP A 31 1.13 0.73 -13.17
C ASP A 31 1.29 -0.61 -13.88
N VAL A 32 0.30 -0.95 -14.70
CA VAL A 32 0.32 -2.15 -15.53
C VAL A 32 0.19 -1.71 -16.98
N LEU A 33 1.31 -1.77 -17.72
CA LEU A 33 1.38 -1.40 -19.14
C LEU A 33 0.94 0.05 -19.41
N GLY A 34 1.31 1.00 -18.54
CA GLY A 34 0.92 2.41 -18.67
C GLY A 34 -0.52 2.70 -18.26
N ARG A 35 -1.16 1.77 -17.54
CA ARG A 35 -2.48 1.98 -16.91
C ARG A 35 -2.33 1.83 -15.41
N ILE A 36 -2.68 2.89 -14.69
CA ILE A 36 -2.78 2.85 -13.23
C ILE A 36 -4.01 2.02 -12.86
N GLN A 37 -3.79 0.88 -12.21
CA GLN A 37 -4.83 0.02 -11.67
C GLN A 37 -4.83 0.10 -10.14
N THR A 38 -5.89 0.67 -9.59
CA THR A 38 -6.07 0.81 -8.15
C THR A 38 -6.68 -0.47 -7.57
N HIS A 39 -5.88 -1.23 -6.82
CA HIS A 39 -6.31 -2.42 -6.11
C HIS A 39 -6.66 -2.12 -4.67
N GLU A 40 -7.83 -2.56 -4.20
CA GLU A 40 -8.18 -2.43 -2.80
C GLU A 40 -7.48 -3.53 -1.98
N LEU A 41 -6.73 -3.13 -0.95
CA LEU A 41 -6.01 -4.04 -0.07
C LEU A 41 -6.94 -4.77 0.90
N ILE A 42 -8.04 -4.11 1.25
CA ILE A 42 -9.15 -4.61 2.06
C ILE A 42 -10.46 -4.23 1.38
N GLN A 43 -11.55 -4.92 1.73
CA GLN A 43 -12.87 -4.59 1.20
C GLN A 43 -13.27 -3.16 1.59
N GLY A 44 -13.52 -2.30 0.60
CA GLY A 44 -13.84 -0.89 0.82
C GLY A 44 -12.65 -0.03 1.27
N GLY A 45 -11.42 -0.51 1.06
CA GLY A 45 -10.20 0.16 1.51
C GLY A 45 -10.00 1.57 0.96
N ARG A 46 -10.57 1.88 -0.21
CA ARG A 46 -10.55 3.25 -0.79
C ARG A 46 -11.22 4.30 0.10
N GLY A 47 -12.16 3.90 0.95
CA GLY A 47 -12.83 4.81 1.90
C GLY A 47 -12.15 4.87 3.27
N ILE A 48 -11.10 4.09 3.50
CA ILE A 48 -10.43 3.96 4.78
C ILE A 48 -9.07 4.64 4.67
N LEU A 49 -8.93 5.77 5.36
CA LEU A 49 -7.67 6.50 5.43
C LEU A 49 -6.66 5.76 6.32
N VAL A 50 -5.41 5.78 5.89
CA VAL A 50 -4.28 5.28 6.64
C VAL A 50 -3.88 6.33 7.66
N ASN A 51 -3.85 5.95 8.93
CA ASN A 51 -3.49 6.79 10.07
C ASN A 51 -2.41 6.09 10.91
N SER A 52 -1.89 6.77 11.92
CA SER A 52 -0.78 6.26 12.73
C SER A 52 -1.12 4.99 13.50
N GLU A 53 -2.40 4.71 13.75
CA GLU A 53 -2.88 3.52 14.45
C GLU A 53 -2.98 2.31 13.51
N ASN A 54 -3.36 2.55 12.25
CA ASN A 54 -3.61 1.50 11.27
C ASN A 54 -2.48 1.31 10.24
N LYS A 55 -1.44 2.16 10.26
CA LYS A 55 -0.29 2.09 9.34
C LYS A 55 0.42 0.75 9.35
N ILE A 56 0.46 0.06 10.49
CA ILE A 56 1.05 -1.28 10.59
C ILE A 56 0.20 -2.29 9.80
N SER A 57 -1.13 -2.21 9.93
CA SER A 57 -2.05 -3.06 9.15
C SER A 57 -1.93 -2.78 7.66
N TYR A 58 -1.85 -1.51 7.25
CA TYR A 58 -1.62 -1.14 5.85
C TYR A 58 -0.34 -1.80 5.30
N ILE A 59 0.79 -1.67 6.01
CA ILE A 59 2.07 -2.28 5.62
C ILE A 59 1.93 -3.81 5.48
N HIS A 60 1.24 -4.47 6.40
CA HIS A 60 0.98 -5.91 6.32
C HIS A 60 0.15 -6.30 5.09
N HIS A 61 -0.96 -5.60 4.82
CA HIS A 61 -1.81 -5.91 3.68
C HIS A 61 -1.10 -5.66 2.35
N VAL A 62 -0.35 -4.57 2.22
CA VAL A 62 0.48 -4.29 1.04
C VAL A 62 1.50 -5.40 0.82
N ALA A 63 2.23 -5.80 1.87
CA ALA A 63 3.22 -6.87 1.77
C ALA A 63 2.59 -8.20 1.32
N GLN A 64 1.43 -8.57 1.88
CA GLN A 64 0.69 -9.75 1.45
C GLN A 64 0.21 -9.66 0.00
N PHE A 65 -0.33 -8.51 -0.41
CA PHE A 65 -0.80 -8.28 -1.78
C PHE A 65 0.34 -8.43 -2.80
N VAL A 66 1.50 -7.83 -2.51
CA VAL A 66 2.67 -7.92 -3.39
C VAL A 66 3.23 -9.33 -3.42
N LEU A 67 3.32 -10.03 -2.29
CA LEU A 67 3.70 -11.44 -2.27
C LEU A 67 2.77 -12.28 -3.15
N HIS A 68 1.45 -12.10 -3.02
CA HIS A 68 0.48 -12.80 -3.87
C HIS A 68 0.60 -12.44 -5.35
N THR A 69 0.83 -11.18 -5.68
CA THR A 69 0.99 -10.71 -7.08
C THR A 69 2.26 -11.31 -7.69
N GLN A 70 3.38 -11.24 -6.97
CA GLN A 70 4.67 -11.81 -7.38
C GLN A 70 4.62 -13.34 -7.55
N ILE A 71 3.86 -14.06 -6.72
CA ILE A 71 3.70 -15.52 -6.83
C ILE A 71 2.83 -15.89 -8.05
N LYS A 72 1.88 -15.04 -8.45
CA LYS A 72 1.04 -15.27 -9.63
C LYS A 72 1.78 -15.10 -10.96
N GLU A 73 2.90 -14.38 -10.95
CA GLU A 73 3.73 -14.13 -12.14
C GLU A 73 4.88 -15.15 -12.31
N GLN A 74 4.93 -16.23 -11.51
CA GLN A 74 5.90 -17.33 -11.67
C GLN A 74 5.33 -18.56 -12.38
#